data_AF-A0A1G2Z610-F1
#
_entry.id   AF-A0A1G2Z610-F1
#
_cell.length_a   1.000
_cell.length_b   1.000
_cell.length_c   1.000
_cell.angle_alpha   90.00
_cell.angle_beta   90.00
_cell.angle_gamma   90.00
#
_symmetry.space_group_name_H-M   'P 1'
#
loop_
_entity.id
_entity.type
_entity.pdbx_description
1 polymer ?
#
loop_
_entity_poly.entity_id
_entity_poly.type
_entity_poly.pdbx_seq_one_letter_code
_entity_poly.pdbx_strand_id
1 'polypeptide(L)'
;ERAQGSGFIISKDGYVLTNNHVVADADKVTVELVDGRMMEAEVVGTDPESDVAVIRIKTDNLTPVALGSSDALQVGEWVLAIGNPLGLSHTVTAGIVSAKGRSGFNVATYENFIQTDAAINMGNSGGPLVNLNGEAVGMNTFILGPGGGNIGIGFAIPIDTAKQVAGQLIKTGAVERGYLGLIPQDLTPDLAEAFNLKDAKGAVITQVTEDSAAARAGLARGDIVLEFGGVKVESGSQFRNLVASHKPGDTVDMVILRDGERKTITAKVDKRPSIEELRGGPRVQPRRPQDESQRRLGLAVQDLSAELAERYGLKDQTGVVITKVTPGSEAAEKGLREGYLI
;
A
#
# COMPACT_ATOMS: atom_id res chain seq x y z
N GLU A 1 1.56 21.26 10.69
CA GLU A 1 0.53 21.27 9.61
C GLU A 1 -0.66 20.45 10.07
N ARG A 2 -1.87 20.71 9.56
CA ARG A 2 -3.02 19.83 9.80
C ARG A 2 -3.21 18.95 8.56
N ALA A 3 -2.90 17.66 8.67
CA ALA A 3 -3.34 16.69 7.67
C ALA A 3 -4.85 16.49 7.80
N GLN A 4 -5.54 16.35 6.67
CA GLN A 4 -6.99 16.14 6.62
C GLN A 4 -7.28 14.87 5.85
N GLY A 5 -8.20 14.06 6.37
CA GLY A 5 -8.69 12.86 5.73
C GLY A 5 -10.12 12.56 6.17
N SER A 6 -10.57 11.36 5.83
CA SER A 6 -11.87 10.82 6.18
C SER A 6 -11.71 9.49 6.92
N GLY A 7 -12.80 9.05 7.52
CA GLY A 7 -12.90 7.74 8.14
C GLY A 7 -14.36 7.32 8.23
N PHE A 8 -14.60 6.06 8.58
CA PHE A 8 -15.96 5.56 8.81
C PHE A 8 -16.02 4.65 10.02
N ILE A 9 -17.09 4.81 10.80
CA ILE A 9 -17.33 4.05 12.03
C ILE A 9 -17.71 2.61 11.66
N ILE A 10 -17.03 1.63 12.26
CA ILE A 10 -17.25 0.21 12.01
C ILE A 10 -17.87 -0.54 13.21
N SER A 11 -18.02 0.12 14.35
CA SER A 11 -18.63 -0.48 15.55
C SER A 11 -19.26 0.56 16.47
N LYS A 12 -20.19 0.12 17.32
CA LYS A 12 -20.76 0.98 18.38
C LYS A 12 -19.77 1.30 19.49
N ASP A 13 -18.68 0.53 19.61
CA ASP A 13 -17.60 0.75 20.57
C ASP A 13 -16.63 1.89 20.18
N GLY A 14 -16.88 2.51 19.02
CA GLY A 14 -16.17 3.69 18.55
C GLY A 14 -14.97 3.42 17.65
N TYR A 15 -14.79 2.19 17.16
CA TYR A 15 -13.74 1.91 16.17
C TYR A 15 -14.07 2.55 14.81
N VAL A 16 -13.08 3.21 14.21
CA VAL A 16 -13.15 3.92 12.93
C VAL A 16 -12.02 3.42 12.03
N LEU A 17 -12.33 3.09 10.78
CA LEU A 17 -11.34 2.83 9.75
C LEU A 17 -10.92 4.12 9.06
N THR A 18 -9.63 4.23 8.76
CA THR A 18 -9.03 5.27 7.92
C THR A 18 -7.74 4.74 7.28
N ASN A 19 -7.09 5.53 6.44
CA ASN A 19 -5.78 5.17 5.91
C ASN A 19 -4.66 5.42 6.92
N ASN A 20 -3.60 4.61 6.87
CA ASN A 20 -2.41 4.81 7.69
C ASN A 20 -1.77 6.18 7.40
N HIS A 21 -1.60 6.56 6.14
CA HIS A 21 -0.97 7.84 5.79
C HIS A 21 -1.74 9.08 6.30
N VAL A 22 -3.00 8.94 6.72
CA VAL A 22 -3.79 10.03 7.33
C VAL A 22 -3.42 10.25 8.79
N VAL A 23 -2.98 9.20 9.50
CA VAL A 23 -2.80 9.22 10.97
C VAL A 23 -1.40 8.89 11.46
N ALA A 24 -0.52 8.32 10.62
CA ALA A 24 0.75 7.74 11.03
C ALA A 24 1.71 8.74 11.72
N ASP A 25 1.79 9.97 11.20
CA ASP A 25 2.69 11.01 11.68
C ASP A 25 1.97 12.09 12.50
N ALA A 26 0.73 11.82 12.93
CA ALA A 26 -0.07 12.79 13.66
C ALA A 26 0.26 12.77 15.17
N ASP A 27 0.71 13.91 15.70
CA ASP A 27 0.85 14.09 17.16
C ASP A 27 -0.49 13.94 17.90
N LYS A 28 -1.58 14.32 17.22
CA LYS A 28 -2.94 14.29 17.73
C LYS A 28 -3.94 14.08 16.60
N VAL A 29 -4.85 13.13 16.79
CA VAL A 29 -5.95 12.87 15.85
C VAL A 29 -7.25 13.41 16.46
N THR A 30 -7.96 14.25 15.71
CA THR A 30 -9.29 14.75 16.10
C THR A 30 -10.31 14.33 15.03
N VAL A 31 -11.43 13.79 15.46
CA VAL A 31 -12.53 13.36 14.60
C VAL A 31 -13.68 14.33 14.76
N GLU A 32 -14.22 14.79 13.63
CA GLU A 32 -15.48 15.53 13.53
C GLU A 32 -16.53 14.61 12.91
N LEU A 33 -17.64 14.38 13.62
CA LEU A 33 -18.77 13.61 13.13
C LEU A 33 -19.69 14.49 12.27
N VAL A 34 -20.54 13.84 11.47
CA VAL A 34 -21.52 14.53 10.60
C VAL A 34 -22.51 15.44 11.36
N ASP A 35 -22.71 15.19 12.65
CA ASP A 35 -23.54 16.02 13.53
C ASP A 35 -22.77 17.18 14.19
N GLY A 36 -21.51 17.40 13.80
CA GLY A 36 -20.63 18.47 14.27
C GLY A 36 -19.93 18.17 15.61
N ARG A 37 -20.18 17.01 16.24
CA ARG A 37 -19.44 16.64 17.45
C ARG A 37 -17.98 16.40 17.11
N MET A 38 -17.09 17.01 17.87
CA MET A 38 -15.64 16.83 17.77
C MET A 38 -15.08 16.13 19.00
N MET A 39 -14.14 15.21 18.78
CA MET A 39 -13.45 14.49 19.85
C MET A 39 -12.05 14.08 19.43
N GLU A 40 -11.17 13.95 20.42
CA GLU A 40 -9.87 13.33 20.21
C GLU A 40 -10.03 11.82 20.01
N ALA A 41 -9.24 11.26 19.10
CA ALA A 41 -9.21 9.83 18.80
C ALA A 41 -7.89 9.21 19.27
N GLU A 42 -7.99 7.99 19.79
CA GLU A 42 -6.85 7.14 20.10
C GLU A 42 -6.48 6.32 18.87
N VAL A 43 -5.21 6.30 18.48
CA VAL A 43 -4.73 5.38 17.43
C VAL A 43 -4.60 3.99 18.04
N VAL A 44 -5.50 3.08 17.65
CA VAL A 44 -5.52 1.69 18.13
C VAL A 44 -4.38 0.90 17.52
N GLY A 45 -4.10 1.15 16.24
CA GLY A 45 -2.98 0.57 15.51
C GLY A 45 -2.99 0.98 14.06
N THR A 46 -1.83 0.84 13.42
CA THR A 46 -1.65 1.15 12.00
C THR A 46 -0.88 0.04 11.30
N ASP A 47 -1.09 -0.08 10.00
CA ASP A 47 -0.41 -1.02 9.14
C ASP A 47 0.05 -0.32 7.86
N PRO A 48 1.31 0.19 7.86
CA PRO A 48 1.87 0.90 6.71
C PRO A 48 1.98 0.04 5.45
N GLU A 49 2.09 -1.30 5.57
CA GLU A 49 2.26 -2.17 4.41
C GLU A 49 0.97 -2.32 3.58
N SER A 50 -0.21 -2.10 4.18
CA SER A 50 -1.50 -2.09 3.47
C SER A 50 -2.18 -0.71 3.46
N ASP A 51 -1.57 0.29 4.08
CA ASP A 51 -2.10 1.63 4.27
C ASP A 51 -3.46 1.68 5.03
N VAL A 52 -3.66 0.80 6.00
CA VAL A 52 -4.89 0.74 6.83
C VAL A 52 -4.55 1.16 8.26
N ALA A 53 -5.43 1.93 8.89
CA ALA A 53 -5.35 2.25 10.31
C ALA A 53 -6.71 2.12 11.00
N VAL A 54 -6.66 1.82 12.29
CA VAL A 54 -7.83 1.86 13.18
C VAL A 54 -7.59 2.91 14.24
N ILE A 55 -8.55 3.82 14.37
CA ILE A 55 -8.62 4.76 15.48
C ILE A 55 -9.88 4.48 16.30
N ARG A 56 -9.91 4.98 17.54
CA ARG A 56 -11.06 4.85 18.43
C ARG A 56 -11.48 6.21 18.98
N ILE A 57 -12.78 6.47 18.90
CA ILE A 57 -13.43 7.61 19.53
C ILE A 57 -14.33 7.13 20.68
N LYS A 58 -14.50 7.97 21.71
CA LYS A 58 -15.37 7.68 22.86
C LYS A 58 -16.56 8.64 22.85
N THR A 59 -17.70 8.16 22.36
CA THR A 59 -18.95 8.92 22.31
C THR A 59 -20.14 7.99 22.11
N ASP A 60 -21.34 8.46 22.47
CA ASP A 60 -22.57 7.68 22.35
C ASP A 60 -23.26 7.91 20.99
N ASN A 61 -24.33 7.16 20.72
CA ASN A 61 -25.19 7.31 19.53
C ASN A 61 -24.41 7.23 18.21
N LEU A 62 -23.51 6.26 18.10
CA LEU A 62 -22.79 5.97 16.88
C LEU A 62 -23.62 5.06 15.97
N THR A 63 -23.59 5.35 14.67
CA THR A 63 -24.16 4.51 13.60
C THR A 63 -23.03 3.92 12.78
N PRO A 64 -22.67 2.64 12.99
CA PRO A 64 -21.66 1.97 12.18
C PRO A 64 -22.15 1.77 10.74
N VAL A 65 -21.24 1.87 9.78
CA VAL A 65 -21.52 1.42 8.41
C VAL A 65 -21.55 -0.11 8.37
N ALA A 66 -22.45 -0.67 7.58
CA ALA A 66 -22.40 -2.10 7.27
C ALA A 66 -21.18 -2.38 6.38
N LEU A 67 -20.46 -3.46 6.65
CA LEU A 67 -19.30 -3.84 5.86
C LEU A 67 -19.65 -4.98 4.91
N GLY A 68 -19.76 -4.68 3.61
CA GLY A 68 -20.11 -5.62 2.54
C GLY A 68 -18.96 -6.53 2.15
N SER A 69 -18.95 -7.09 0.93
CA SER A 69 -17.82 -7.88 0.43
C SER A 69 -17.26 -7.28 -0.86
N SER A 70 -15.95 -7.03 -0.85
CA SER A 70 -15.20 -6.64 -2.04
C SER A 70 -14.95 -7.80 -3.00
N ASP A 71 -14.94 -9.04 -2.50
CA ASP A 71 -14.82 -10.23 -3.36
C ASP A 71 -16.07 -10.41 -4.23
N ALA A 72 -17.26 -10.19 -3.66
CA ALA A 72 -18.54 -10.26 -4.38
C ALA A 72 -18.75 -9.12 -5.39
N LEU A 73 -18.05 -8.00 -5.21
CA LEU A 73 -18.15 -6.82 -6.07
C LEU A 73 -17.77 -7.11 -7.52
N GLN A 74 -18.59 -6.70 -8.49
CA GLN A 74 -18.31 -6.87 -9.92
C GLN A 74 -17.88 -5.55 -10.59
N VAL A 75 -17.08 -5.67 -11.65
CA VAL A 75 -16.77 -4.54 -12.54
C VAL A 75 -18.05 -4.07 -13.21
N GLY A 76 -18.29 -2.75 -13.21
CA GLY A 76 -19.51 -2.12 -13.70
C GLY A 76 -20.58 -1.88 -12.63
N GLU A 77 -20.42 -2.41 -11.41
CA GLU A 77 -21.35 -2.09 -10.31
C GLU A 77 -21.23 -0.64 -9.88
N TRP A 78 -22.37 -0.03 -9.54
CA TRP A 78 -22.45 1.32 -9.01
C TRP A 78 -21.88 1.40 -7.60
N VAL A 79 -21.09 2.44 -7.36
CA VAL A 79 -20.49 2.75 -6.07
C VAL A 79 -20.56 4.24 -5.79
N LEU A 80 -20.60 4.59 -4.50
CA LEU A 80 -20.54 5.96 -4.02
C LEU A 80 -19.27 6.13 -3.17
N ALA A 81 -18.46 7.14 -3.48
CA ALA A 81 -17.33 7.53 -2.65
C ALA A 81 -17.76 8.65 -1.71
N ILE A 82 -17.51 8.48 -0.41
CA ILE A 82 -17.86 9.44 0.62
C ILE A 82 -16.59 9.92 1.32
N GLY A 83 -16.50 11.22 1.55
CA GLY A 83 -15.42 11.81 2.34
C GLY A 83 -15.58 13.31 2.54
N ASN A 84 -14.53 13.99 2.99
CA ASN A 84 -14.56 15.43 3.24
C ASN A 84 -13.51 16.15 2.40
N PRO A 85 -13.69 16.23 1.06
CA PRO A 85 -12.74 16.90 0.22
C PRO A 85 -12.76 18.41 0.51
N LEU A 86 -11.57 19.00 0.70
CA LEU A 86 -11.39 20.45 0.90
C LEU A 86 -12.13 21.04 2.12
N GLY A 87 -12.53 20.23 3.10
CA GLY A 87 -13.26 20.69 4.29
C GLY A 87 -14.69 21.18 4.03
N LEU A 88 -15.28 20.83 2.88
CA LEU A 88 -16.62 21.27 2.45
C LEU A 88 -17.79 20.53 3.15
N SER A 89 -17.52 19.75 4.20
CA SER A 89 -18.49 18.96 4.97
C SER A 89 -19.14 17.83 4.14
N HIS A 90 -18.57 16.62 4.24
CA HIS A 90 -19.17 15.35 3.80
C HIS A 90 -19.73 15.35 2.36
N THR A 91 -18.85 15.24 1.36
CA THR A 91 -19.20 15.11 -0.05
C THR A 91 -19.41 13.65 -0.44
N VAL A 92 -20.42 13.41 -1.27
CA VAL A 92 -20.70 12.12 -1.91
C VAL A 92 -20.52 12.27 -3.41
N THR A 93 -19.79 11.35 -4.03
CA THR A 93 -19.66 11.26 -5.48
C THR A 93 -20.03 9.86 -5.95
N ALA A 94 -20.60 9.75 -7.14
CA ALA A 94 -21.04 8.48 -7.71
C ALA A 94 -20.13 8.08 -8.87
N GLY A 95 -19.99 6.77 -9.05
CA GLY A 95 -19.31 6.17 -10.18
C GLY A 95 -19.59 4.66 -10.22
N ILE A 96 -18.75 3.94 -10.94
CA ILE A 96 -18.77 2.49 -11.03
C ILE A 96 -17.43 1.90 -10.60
N VAL A 97 -17.42 0.59 -10.39
CA VAL A 97 -16.21 -0.20 -10.30
C VAL A 97 -15.62 -0.34 -11.69
N SER A 98 -14.54 0.39 -11.97
CA SER A 98 -13.88 0.36 -13.28
C SER A 98 -12.99 -0.88 -13.45
N ALA A 99 -12.37 -1.34 -12.36
CA ALA A 99 -11.54 -2.55 -12.34
C ALA A 99 -11.31 -3.05 -10.90
N LYS A 100 -10.81 -4.27 -10.77
CA LYS A 100 -10.35 -4.86 -9.51
C LYS A 100 -8.92 -5.38 -9.69
N GLY A 101 -8.22 -5.69 -8.61
CA GLY A 101 -6.91 -6.33 -8.71
C GLY A 101 -5.77 -5.39 -9.09
N ARG A 102 -5.95 -4.07 -8.96
CA ARG A 102 -4.96 -3.10 -9.42
C ARG A 102 -3.78 -3.04 -8.44
N SER A 103 -2.57 -3.13 -8.97
CA SER A 103 -1.31 -3.13 -8.22
C SER A 103 -0.18 -2.57 -9.10
N GLY A 104 1.01 -2.40 -8.51
CA GLY A 104 2.19 -1.87 -9.17
C GLY A 104 2.32 -0.34 -9.08
N PHE A 105 1.56 0.30 -8.18
CA PHE A 105 1.64 1.75 -7.97
C PHE A 105 2.71 2.14 -6.95
N ASN A 106 3.18 1.16 -6.15
CA ASN A 106 4.16 1.34 -5.08
C ASN A 106 3.71 2.38 -4.03
N VAL A 107 2.40 2.46 -3.79
CA VAL A 107 1.81 3.25 -2.71
C VAL A 107 1.72 2.43 -1.42
N ALA A 108 1.66 1.10 -1.54
CA ALA A 108 1.68 0.16 -0.43
C ALA A 108 2.47 -1.11 -0.81
N THR A 109 2.79 -1.96 0.16
CA THR A 109 3.46 -3.25 -0.10
C THR A 109 2.48 -4.31 -0.59
N TYR A 110 1.27 -4.30 -0.03
CA TYR A 110 0.20 -5.24 -0.36
C TYR A 110 -0.93 -4.53 -1.10
N GLU A 111 -0.76 -4.41 -2.41
CA GLU A 111 -1.69 -3.71 -3.29
C GLU A 111 -2.69 -4.67 -3.93
N ASN A 112 -3.97 -4.32 -3.89
CA ASN A 112 -5.05 -5.06 -4.55
C ASN A 112 -6.25 -4.12 -4.80
N PHE A 113 -6.01 -2.94 -5.34
CA PHE A 113 -6.99 -1.87 -5.31
C PHE A 113 -8.21 -2.16 -6.20
N ILE A 114 -9.36 -1.69 -5.71
CA ILE A 114 -10.55 -1.45 -6.50
C ILE A 114 -10.33 -0.12 -7.21
N GLN A 115 -10.51 -0.09 -8.53
CA GLN A 115 -10.51 1.14 -9.31
C GLN A 115 -11.94 1.62 -9.50
N THR A 116 -12.15 2.92 -9.38
CA THR A 116 -13.45 3.58 -9.64
C THR A 116 -13.26 4.89 -10.39
N ASP A 117 -14.27 5.28 -11.16
CA ASP A 117 -14.38 6.60 -11.79
C ASP A 117 -15.17 7.60 -10.93
N ALA A 118 -15.66 7.18 -9.76
CA ALA A 118 -16.21 8.10 -8.77
C ALA A 118 -15.17 9.18 -8.41
N ALA A 119 -15.61 10.43 -8.35
CA ALA A 119 -14.72 11.55 -8.08
C ALA A 119 -14.17 11.50 -6.63
N ILE A 120 -12.95 11.00 -6.49
CA ILE A 120 -12.15 11.00 -5.27
C ILE A 120 -11.16 12.18 -5.32
N ASN A 121 -11.07 13.00 -4.28
CA ASN A 121 -10.09 14.10 -4.19
C ASN A 121 -9.39 14.09 -2.81
N MET A 122 -8.40 14.97 -2.62
CA MET A 122 -7.77 15.20 -1.32
C MET A 122 -8.83 15.47 -0.25
N GLY A 123 -8.77 14.70 0.84
CA GLY A 123 -9.76 14.68 1.92
C GLY A 123 -10.72 13.48 1.89
N ASN A 124 -10.84 12.76 0.78
CA ASN A 124 -11.60 11.49 0.72
C ASN A 124 -10.80 10.29 1.23
N SER A 125 -9.47 10.37 1.32
CA SER A 125 -8.60 9.30 1.81
C SER A 125 -9.06 8.84 3.20
N GLY A 126 -9.29 7.54 3.33
CA GLY A 126 -9.81 6.86 4.52
C GLY A 126 -11.34 6.79 4.59
N GLY A 127 -12.06 7.53 3.73
CA GLY A 127 -13.51 7.47 3.62
C GLY A 127 -14.00 6.21 2.91
N PRO A 128 -15.28 5.82 3.08
CA PRO A 128 -15.79 4.59 2.51
C PRO A 128 -16.12 4.76 1.01
N LEU A 129 -15.87 3.69 0.25
CA LEU A 129 -16.52 3.40 -1.02
C LEU A 129 -17.66 2.44 -0.73
N VAL A 130 -18.91 2.83 -0.98
CA VAL A 130 -20.10 2.04 -0.64
C VAL A 130 -20.85 1.58 -1.88
N ASN A 131 -21.49 0.41 -1.82
CA ASN A 131 -22.44 -0.03 -2.84
C ASN A 131 -23.81 0.67 -2.65
N LEU A 132 -24.77 0.39 -3.55
CA LEU A 132 -26.11 0.99 -3.48
C LEU A 132 -26.97 0.52 -2.28
N ASN A 133 -26.54 -0.53 -1.57
CA ASN A 133 -27.14 -0.94 -0.30
C ASN A 133 -26.60 -0.15 0.90
N GLY A 134 -25.62 0.75 0.68
CA GLY A 134 -24.94 1.50 1.73
C GLY A 134 -23.89 0.69 2.49
N GLU A 135 -23.50 -0.46 1.97
CA GLU A 135 -22.45 -1.30 2.56
C GLU A 135 -21.08 -0.84 2.04
N ALA A 136 -20.11 -0.64 2.94
CA ALA A 136 -18.74 -0.36 2.53
C ALA A 136 -18.15 -1.56 1.79
N VAL A 137 -17.68 -1.33 0.57
CA VAL A 137 -17.01 -2.31 -0.31
C VAL A 137 -15.55 -1.94 -0.55
N GLY A 138 -15.13 -0.72 -0.19
CA GLY A 138 -13.73 -0.33 -0.15
C GLY A 138 -13.47 0.90 0.74
N MET A 139 -12.21 1.28 0.85
CA MET A 139 -11.74 2.48 1.54
C MET A 139 -10.92 3.34 0.58
N ASN A 140 -11.43 4.52 0.25
CA ASN A 140 -10.81 5.45 -0.70
C ASN A 140 -9.40 5.78 -0.24
N THR A 141 -8.41 5.71 -1.13
CA THR A 141 -6.99 5.83 -0.75
C THR A 141 -6.26 6.88 -1.55
N PHE A 142 -6.20 6.73 -2.88
CA PHE A 142 -5.47 7.66 -3.75
C PHE A 142 -6.12 7.77 -5.15
N ILE A 143 -5.59 8.67 -5.96
CA ILE A 143 -6.01 8.92 -7.34
C ILE A 143 -4.81 9.03 -8.27
N LEU A 144 -5.04 8.84 -9.56
CA LEU A 144 -4.09 9.20 -10.61
C LEU A 144 -4.60 10.39 -11.40
N GLY A 145 -3.70 11.32 -11.70
CA GLY A 145 -3.95 12.44 -12.62
C GLY A 145 -2.86 13.52 -12.56
N PRO A 146 -2.74 14.35 -13.61
CA PRO A 146 -1.78 15.46 -13.64
C PRO A 146 -2.00 16.41 -12.44
N GLY A 147 -0.93 16.79 -11.75
CA GLY A 147 -1.01 17.71 -10.61
C GLY A 147 -1.78 17.19 -9.39
N GLY A 148 -2.09 15.89 -9.33
CA GLY A 148 -2.84 15.30 -8.21
C GLY A 148 -4.35 15.54 -8.27
N GLY A 149 -4.89 15.97 -9.42
CA GLY A 149 -6.34 16.09 -9.65
C GLY A 149 -6.97 14.79 -10.16
N ASN A 150 -8.24 14.57 -9.85
CA ASN A 150 -8.98 13.40 -10.33
C ASN A 150 -9.31 13.53 -11.82
N ILE A 151 -8.94 12.52 -12.63
CA ILE A 151 -9.27 12.42 -14.07
C ILE A 151 -10.19 11.23 -14.40
N GLY A 152 -10.99 10.78 -13.43
CA GLY A 152 -11.82 9.57 -13.51
C GLY A 152 -11.08 8.28 -13.14
N ILE A 153 -9.95 8.37 -12.43
CA ILE A 153 -9.14 7.21 -12.02
C ILE A 153 -8.82 7.31 -10.52
N GLY A 154 -9.68 6.72 -9.70
CA GLY A 154 -9.50 6.61 -8.25
C GLY A 154 -9.33 5.17 -7.79
N PHE A 155 -8.72 5.01 -6.62
CA PHE A 155 -8.37 3.71 -6.04
C PHE A 155 -8.82 3.60 -4.59
N ALA A 156 -9.36 2.43 -4.25
CA ALA A 156 -9.79 2.08 -2.91
C ALA A 156 -9.19 0.73 -2.48
N ILE A 157 -8.80 0.62 -1.21
CA ILE A 157 -8.44 -0.65 -0.58
C ILE A 157 -9.71 -1.51 -0.47
N PRO A 158 -9.71 -2.78 -0.89
CA PRO A 158 -10.87 -3.67 -0.72
C PRO A 158 -11.31 -3.79 0.74
N ILE A 159 -12.63 -3.77 0.99
CA ILE A 159 -13.13 -3.83 2.36
C ILE A 159 -12.74 -5.14 3.07
N ASP A 160 -12.63 -6.25 2.34
CA ASP A 160 -12.25 -7.54 2.95
C ASP A 160 -10.80 -7.50 3.47
N THR A 161 -9.90 -6.82 2.75
CA THR A 161 -8.54 -6.52 3.24
C THR A 161 -8.59 -5.65 4.48
N ALA A 162 -9.34 -4.55 4.44
CA ALA A 162 -9.44 -3.61 5.57
C ALA A 162 -10.03 -4.28 6.82
N LYS A 163 -11.04 -5.15 6.68
CA LYS A 163 -11.62 -5.96 7.76
C LYS A 163 -10.59 -6.86 8.43
N GLN A 164 -9.81 -7.60 7.63
CA GLN A 164 -8.80 -8.52 8.14
C GLN A 164 -7.72 -7.78 8.93
N VAL A 165 -7.23 -6.65 8.39
CA VAL A 165 -6.25 -5.80 9.06
C VAL A 165 -6.83 -5.19 10.34
N ALA A 166 -8.03 -4.60 10.26
CA ALA A 166 -8.70 -3.99 11.39
C ALA A 166 -8.91 -4.97 12.56
N GLY A 167 -9.33 -6.21 12.26
CA GLY A 167 -9.51 -7.24 13.27
C GLY A 167 -8.22 -7.59 14.02
N GLN A 168 -7.09 -7.61 13.33
CA GLN A 168 -5.78 -7.85 13.94
C GLN A 168 -5.30 -6.66 14.77
N LEU A 169 -5.43 -5.44 14.24
CA LEU A 169 -5.07 -4.20 14.94
C LEU A 169 -5.90 -4.02 16.22
N ILE A 170 -7.20 -4.27 16.17
CA ILE A 170 -8.08 -4.18 17.34
C ILE A 170 -7.71 -5.24 18.40
N LYS A 171 -7.37 -6.45 17.97
CA LYS A 171 -7.10 -7.57 18.89
C LYS A 171 -5.70 -7.53 19.51
N THR A 172 -4.71 -7.14 18.73
CA THR A 172 -3.29 -7.32 19.08
C THR A 172 -2.43 -6.06 18.91
N GLY A 173 -2.97 -5.01 18.29
CA GLY A 173 -2.22 -3.79 17.96
C GLY A 173 -1.28 -3.91 16.75
N ALA A 174 -1.13 -5.10 16.17
CA ALA A 174 -0.23 -5.36 15.05
C ALA A 174 -0.87 -6.29 14.01
N VAL A 175 -0.31 -6.31 12.80
CA VAL A 175 -0.72 -7.22 11.72
C VAL A 175 0.35 -8.29 11.55
N GLU A 176 -0.05 -9.55 11.66
CA GLU A 176 0.78 -10.71 11.35
C GLU A 176 0.47 -11.20 9.95
N ARG A 177 1.52 -11.59 9.22
CA ARG A 177 1.43 -12.05 7.84
C ARG A 177 2.20 -13.34 7.63
N GLY A 178 1.67 -14.16 6.73
CA GLY A 178 2.41 -15.29 6.18
C GLY A 178 3.62 -14.85 5.36
N TYR A 179 4.65 -15.68 5.36
CA TYR A 179 5.89 -15.42 4.67
C TYR A 179 6.51 -16.71 4.14
N LEU A 180 6.87 -16.69 2.86
CA LEU A 180 7.63 -17.77 2.24
C LEU A 180 9.12 -17.46 2.12
N GLY A 181 9.55 -16.20 2.26
CA GLY A 181 10.94 -15.81 1.99
C GLY A 181 11.35 -15.96 0.54
N LEU A 182 10.54 -15.37 -0.35
CA LEU A 182 10.82 -15.27 -1.78
C LEU A 182 10.45 -13.88 -2.29
N ILE A 183 10.96 -13.54 -3.47
CA ILE A 183 10.58 -12.34 -4.21
C ILE A 183 9.87 -12.78 -5.50
N PRO A 184 8.56 -12.54 -5.61
CA PRO A 184 7.82 -12.80 -6.83
C PRO A 184 7.80 -11.57 -7.75
N GLN A 185 7.79 -11.82 -9.04
CA GLN A 185 7.53 -10.85 -10.09
C GLN A 185 6.41 -11.32 -11.00
N ASP A 186 5.78 -10.37 -11.69
CA ASP A 186 4.77 -10.67 -12.69
C ASP A 186 5.41 -11.39 -13.88
N LEU A 187 4.69 -12.38 -14.40
CA LEU A 187 5.09 -13.05 -15.63
C LEU A 187 4.78 -12.14 -16.82
N THR A 188 5.80 -11.67 -17.52
CA THR A 188 5.63 -10.87 -18.74
C THR A 188 5.27 -11.76 -19.94
N PRO A 189 4.64 -11.22 -21.00
CA PRO A 189 4.38 -11.98 -22.23
C PRO A 189 5.65 -12.64 -22.81
N ASP A 190 6.77 -11.91 -22.86
CA ASP A 190 8.03 -12.42 -23.38
C ASP A 190 8.56 -13.60 -22.54
N LEU A 191 8.43 -13.53 -21.21
CA LEU A 191 8.80 -14.64 -20.33
C LEU A 191 7.84 -15.82 -20.53
N ALA A 192 6.53 -15.57 -20.62
CA ALA A 192 5.56 -16.63 -20.86
C ALA A 192 5.85 -17.40 -22.15
N GLU A 193 6.20 -16.70 -23.24
CA GLU A 193 6.61 -17.31 -24.51
C GLU A 193 7.90 -18.13 -24.34
N ALA A 194 8.91 -17.60 -23.66
CA ALA A 194 10.17 -18.30 -23.39
C ALA A 194 9.96 -19.61 -22.60
N PHE A 195 8.93 -19.67 -21.76
CA PHE A 195 8.55 -20.86 -20.97
C PHE A 195 7.44 -21.71 -21.61
N ASN A 196 7.06 -21.44 -22.87
CA ASN A 196 5.99 -22.13 -23.60
C ASN A 196 4.64 -22.14 -22.85
N LEU A 197 4.35 -21.07 -22.12
CA LEU A 197 3.07 -20.85 -21.46
C LEU A 197 2.10 -20.18 -22.44
N LYS A 198 0.83 -20.62 -22.41
CA LYS A 198 -0.23 -20.07 -23.28
C LYS A 198 -0.62 -18.64 -22.91
N ASP A 199 -0.54 -18.31 -21.63
CA ASP A 199 -0.95 -17.03 -21.07
C ASP A 199 0.14 -16.50 -20.12
N ALA A 200 0.30 -15.19 -20.06
CA ALA A 200 1.19 -14.49 -19.14
C ALA A 200 0.59 -14.39 -17.73
N LYS A 201 0.20 -15.54 -17.17
CA LYS A 201 -0.41 -15.67 -15.84
C LYS A 201 0.49 -16.49 -14.93
N GLY A 202 0.67 -16.01 -13.72
CA GLY A 202 1.50 -16.65 -12.70
C GLY A 202 2.46 -15.66 -12.04
N ALA A 203 3.30 -16.19 -11.16
CA ALA A 203 4.33 -15.43 -10.47
C ALA A 203 5.69 -16.09 -10.67
N VAL A 204 6.64 -15.35 -11.24
CA VAL A 204 8.03 -15.83 -11.39
C VAL A 204 8.78 -15.58 -10.10
N ILE A 205 9.42 -16.61 -9.55
CA ILE A 205 10.29 -16.49 -8.39
C ILE A 205 11.66 -16.01 -8.86
N THR A 206 12.03 -14.80 -8.47
CA THR A 206 13.33 -14.21 -8.85
C THR A 206 14.39 -14.35 -7.77
N GLN A 207 13.97 -14.52 -6.52
CA GLN A 207 14.86 -14.76 -5.39
C GLN A 207 14.17 -15.66 -4.37
N VAL A 208 14.97 -16.51 -3.73
CA VAL A 208 14.59 -17.30 -2.55
C VAL A 208 15.61 -16.94 -1.46
N THR A 209 15.12 -16.55 -0.29
CA THR A 209 15.96 -16.25 0.87
C THR A 209 16.46 -17.55 1.47
N GLU A 210 17.73 -17.60 1.87
CA GLU A 210 18.29 -18.74 2.60
C GLU A 210 17.51 -19.01 3.89
N ASP A 211 17.45 -20.30 4.28
CA ASP A 211 16.72 -20.79 5.46
C ASP A 211 15.21 -20.47 5.53
N SER A 212 14.62 -19.91 4.47
CA SER A 212 13.20 -19.57 4.41
C SER A 212 12.27 -20.77 4.22
N ALA A 213 10.97 -20.58 4.46
CA ALA A 213 9.94 -21.54 4.13
C ALA A 213 9.98 -22.02 2.66
N ALA A 214 10.24 -21.13 1.72
CA ALA A 214 10.41 -21.46 0.30
C ALA A 214 11.63 -22.35 0.06
N ALA A 215 12.78 -22.00 0.65
CA ALA A 215 13.99 -22.80 0.54
C ALA A 215 13.80 -24.20 1.13
N ARG A 216 13.19 -24.30 2.31
CA ARG A 216 12.88 -25.59 2.96
C ARG A 216 11.87 -26.44 2.18
N ALA A 217 10.95 -25.80 1.45
CA ALA A 217 10.01 -26.46 0.55
C ALA A 217 10.65 -26.87 -0.80
N GLY A 218 11.90 -26.46 -1.07
CA GLY A 218 12.60 -26.77 -2.31
C GLY A 218 12.18 -25.90 -3.49
N LEU A 219 11.58 -24.74 -3.25
CA LEU A 219 11.39 -23.70 -4.27
C LEU A 219 12.73 -23.10 -4.68
N ALA A 220 12.81 -22.69 -5.95
CA ALA A 220 14.03 -22.15 -6.54
C ALA A 220 13.74 -20.93 -7.41
N ARG A 221 14.78 -20.14 -7.66
CA ARG A 221 14.75 -19.08 -8.68
C ARG A 221 14.42 -19.69 -10.05
N GLY A 222 13.52 -19.04 -10.78
CA GLY A 222 13.07 -19.48 -12.10
C GLY A 222 11.79 -20.31 -12.06
N ASP A 223 11.36 -20.77 -10.89
CA ASP A 223 10.03 -21.38 -10.73
C ASP A 223 8.94 -20.37 -11.07
N ILE A 224 7.90 -20.85 -11.76
CA ILE A 224 6.69 -20.08 -12.02
C ILE A 224 5.56 -20.66 -11.21
N VAL A 225 5.03 -19.91 -10.26
CA VAL A 225 3.87 -20.30 -9.47
C VAL A 225 2.60 -20.08 -10.28
N LEU A 226 1.84 -21.14 -10.48
CA LEU A 226 0.59 -21.15 -11.24
C LEU A 226 -0.64 -21.20 -10.33
N GLU A 227 -0.54 -21.90 -9.20
CA GLU A 227 -1.61 -22.00 -8.21
C GLU A 227 -1.02 -22.00 -6.79
N PHE A 228 -1.73 -21.40 -5.84
CA PHE A 228 -1.37 -21.34 -4.43
C PHE A 228 -2.61 -21.59 -3.56
N GLY A 229 -2.63 -22.66 -2.76
CA GLY A 229 -3.77 -23.00 -1.91
C GLY A 229 -5.06 -23.26 -2.69
N GLY A 230 -4.95 -23.79 -3.92
CA GLY A 230 -6.08 -24.00 -4.83
C GLY A 230 -6.58 -22.75 -5.56
N VAL A 231 -5.95 -21.59 -5.34
CA VAL A 231 -6.26 -20.35 -6.06
C VAL A 231 -5.28 -20.17 -7.22
N LYS A 232 -5.81 -19.92 -8.42
CA LYS A 232 -4.99 -19.59 -9.59
C LYS A 232 -4.26 -18.26 -9.37
N VAL A 233 -2.98 -18.27 -9.67
CA VAL A 233 -2.12 -17.08 -9.60
C VAL A 233 -2.13 -16.40 -10.95
N GLU A 234 -2.63 -15.17 -10.96
CA GLU A 234 -2.74 -14.30 -12.12
C GLU A 234 -1.55 -13.33 -12.21
N SER A 235 -0.96 -12.96 -11.08
CA SER A 235 0.22 -12.06 -11.02
C SER A 235 1.10 -12.30 -9.79
N GLY A 236 2.32 -11.76 -9.84
CA GLY A 236 3.26 -11.77 -8.71
C GLY A 236 2.76 -10.96 -7.52
N SER A 237 2.09 -9.83 -7.76
CA SER A 237 1.44 -9.05 -6.70
C SER A 237 0.28 -9.81 -6.04
N GLN A 238 -0.55 -10.49 -6.82
CA GLN A 238 -1.61 -11.34 -6.27
C GLN A 238 -1.01 -12.48 -5.44
N PHE A 239 0.02 -13.15 -5.94
CA PHE A 239 0.70 -14.21 -5.20
C PHE A 239 1.27 -13.72 -3.86
N ARG A 240 1.92 -12.56 -3.86
CA ARG A 240 2.42 -11.91 -2.63
C ARG A 240 1.31 -11.70 -1.60
N ASN A 241 0.14 -11.23 -2.06
CA ASN A 241 -1.02 -11.00 -1.19
C ASN A 241 -1.61 -12.31 -0.66
N LEU A 242 -1.70 -13.34 -1.52
CA LEU A 242 -2.16 -14.68 -1.12
C LEU A 242 -1.25 -15.29 -0.05
N VAL A 243 0.07 -15.17 -0.18
CA VAL A 243 1.01 -15.64 0.85
C VAL A 243 0.80 -14.88 2.16
N ALA A 244 0.63 -13.56 2.09
CA ALA A 244 0.48 -12.73 3.29
C ALA A 244 -0.83 -12.93 4.05
N SER A 245 -1.90 -13.37 3.37
CA SER A 245 -3.20 -13.64 3.99
C SER A 245 -3.28 -14.97 4.74
N HIS A 246 -2.31 -15.87 4.52
CA HIS A 246 -2.20 -17.12 5.28
C HIS A 246 -1.61 -16.88 6.67
N LYS A 247 -2.01 -17.72 7.63
CA LYS A 247 -1.49 -17.64 8.98
C LYS A 247 -0.11 -18.29 9.04
N PRO A 248 0.80 -17.76 9.89
CA PRO A 248 2.03 -18.44 10.20
C PRO A 248 1.75 -19.85 10.72
N GLY A 249 2.42 -20.85 10.13
CA GLY A 249 2.26 -22.26 10.45
C GLY A 249 1.33 -23.02 9.51
N ASP A 250 0.55 -22.34 8.66
CA ASP A 250 -0.30 -22.99 7.66
C ASP A 250 0.56 -23.82 6.68
N THR A 251 0.07 -25.00 6.29
CA THR A 251 0.68 -25.82 5.25
C THR A 251 -0.15 -25.68 3.98
N VAL A 252 0.49 -25.23 2.89
CA VAL A 252 -0.19 -24.85 1.66
C VAL A 252 0.46 -25.54 0.47
N ASP A 253 -0.37 -26.13 -0.40
CA ASP A 253 0.08 -26.70 -1.67
C ASP A 253 0.17 -25.61 -2.75
N MET A 254 1.19 -25.74 -3.60
CA MET A 254 1.47 -24.83 -4.69
C MET A 254 1.73 -25.63 -5.96
N VAL A 255 1.10 -25.24 -7.06
CA VAL A 255 1.42 -25.79 -8.38
C VAL A 255 2.41 -24.85 -9.05
N ILE A 256 3.59 -25.35 -9.37
CA ILE A 256 4.64 -24.60 -10.06
C ILE A 256 4.95 -25.20 -11.43
N LEU A 257 5.54 -24.40 -12.30
CA LEU A 257 6.26 -24.85 -13.49
C LEU A 257 7.76 -24.73 -13.22
N ARG A 258 8.49 -25.83 -13.40
CA ARG A 258 9.96 -25.89 -13.35
C ARG A 258 10.46 -26.72 -14.51
N ASP A 259 11.37 -26.16 -15.31
CA ASP A 259 11.94 -26.83 -16.49
C ASP A 259 10.87 -27.35 -17.48
N GLY A 260 9.75 -26.63 -17.61
CA GLY A 260 8.63 -27.01 -18.47
C GLY A 260 7.67 -28.06 -17.88
N GLU A 261 7.95 -28.58 -16.68
CA GLU A 261 7.10 -29.56 -16.01
C GLU A 261 6.31 -28.96 -14.85
N ARG A 262 5.05 -29.37 -14.72
CA ARG A 262 4.23 -29.01 -13.56
C ARG A 262 4.60 -29.86 -12.36
N LYS A 263 4.84 -29.21 -11.22
CA LYS A 263 5.14 -29.87 -9.94
C LYS A 263 4.25 -29.29 -8.85
N THR A 264 3.80 -30.15 -7.94
CA THR A 264 3.12 -29.71 -6.72
C THR A 264 4.14 -29.70 -5.59
N ILE A 265 4.28 -28.56 -4.93
CA ILE A 265 5.15 -28.35 -3.77
C ILE A 265 4.30 -27.90 -2.60
N THR A 266 4.47 -28.58 -1.48
CA THR A 266 3.85 -28.20 -0.21
C THR A 266 4.82 -27.37 0.60
N ALA A 267 4.41 -26.19 1.05
CA ALA A 267 5.21 -25.31 1.89
C ALA A 267 4.50 -25.02 3.22
N LYS A 268 5.28 -24.98 4.30
CA LYS A 268 4.81 -24.48 5.60
C LYS A 268 5.13 -22.99 5.69
N VAL A 269 4.12 -22.16 5.82
CA VAL A 269 4.21 -20.70 5.83
C VAL A 269 4.85 -20.22 7.14
N ASP A 270 5.87 -19.37 7.06
CA ASP A 270 6.50 -18.75 8.22
C ASP A 270 5.78 -17.46 8.63
N LYS A 271 6.12 -16.95 9.81
CA LYS A 271 5.78 -15.58 10.20
C LYS A 271 6.69 -14.61 9.44
N ARG A 272 6.11 -13.57 8.85
CA ARG A 272 6.89 -12.49 8.24
C ARG A 272 7.72 -11.77 9.30
N PRO A 273 9.05 -11.62 9.10
CA PRO A 273 9.85 -10.76 9.97
C PRO A 273 9.35 -9.32 9.90
N SER A 274 9.58 -8.55 10.96
CA SER A 274 9.29 -7.11 10.97
C SER A 274 10.06 -6.38 9.87
N ILE A 275 9.58 -5.18 9.49
CA ILE A 275 10.28 -4.32 8.53
C ILE A 275 11.71 -4.03 8.97
N GLU A 276 11.94 -3.85 10.26
CA GLU A 276 13.25 -3.60 10.84
C GLU A 276 14.18 -4.82 10.66
N GLU A 277 13.70 -6.02 10.95
CA GLU A 277 14.44 -7.27 10.73
C GLU A 277 14.74 -7.50 9.25
N LEU A 278 13.77 -7.27 8.36
CA LEU A 278 13.97 -7.38 6.90
C LEU A 278 15.02 -6.36 6.38
N ARG A 279 15.19 -5.24 7.06
CA ARG A 279 16.20 -4.21 6.75
C ARG A 279 17.56 -4.46 7.43
N GLY A 280 17.69 -5.55 8.19
CA GLY A 280 18.93 -5.95 8.87
C GLY A 280 19.00 -5.61 10.37
N GLY A 281 17.86 -5.43 11.05
CA GLY A 281 17.76 -5.22 12.50
C GLY A 281 17.92 -3.77 12.96
N PRO A 282 17.91 -3.50 14.29
CA PRO A 282 18.03 -2.16 14.84
C PRO A 282 19.37 -1.53 14.49
N ARG A 283 19.35 -0.65 13.50
CA ARG A 283 20.43 0.32 13.32
C ARG A 283 20.37 1.25 14.53
N VAL A 284 21.41 1.21 15.35
CA VAL A 284 21.72 2.23 16.36
C VAL A 284 21.45 3.62 15.75
N GLN A 285 20.43 4.33 16.26
CA GLN A 285 20.06 5.67 15.79
C GLN A 285 21.04 6.75 16.31
N PRO A 286 21.09 7.99 15.72
CA PRO A 286 20.34 8.49 14.57
C PRO A 286 21.19 9.18 13.47
N ARG A 287 20.70 9.19 12.23
CA ARG A 287 20.75 10.40 11.40
C ARG A 287 19.30 10.75 11.06
N ARG A 288 18.88 11.96 11.49
CA ARG A 288 17.55 12.55 11.25
C ARG A 288 17.22 12.56 9.74
N PRO A 289 15.92 12.53 9.36
CA PRO A 289 15.52 12.53 7.96
C PRO A 289 15.87 13.88 7.31
N GLN A 290 16.80 13.87 6.36
CA GLN A 290 17.05 15.00 5.46
C GLN A 290 15.99 15.10 4.34
N ASP A 291 15.06 14.14 4.25
CA ASP A 291 14.17 13.91 3.10
C ASP A 291 12.97 14.90 3.04
N GLU A 292 12.42 15.36 4.16
CA GLU A 292 11.22 16.21 4.14
C GLU A 292 11.50 17.67 3.73
N SER A 293 12.60 18.25 4.22
CA SER A 293 13.02 19.60 3.83
C SER A 293 13.41 19.65 2.34
N GLN A 294 13.98 18.57 1.82
CA GLN A 294 14.37 18.45 0.42
C GLN A 294 13.15 18.36 -0.50
N ARG A 295 12.14 17.57 -0.13
CA ARG A 295 10.86 17.50 -0.86
C ARG A 295 10.11 18.83 -0.85
N ARG A 296 10.05 19.52 0.30
CA ARG A 296 9.40 20.84 0.40
C ARG A 296 10.09 21.93 -0.42
N LEU A 297 11.43 21.92 -0.47
CA LEU A 297 12.21 22.89 -1.24
C LEU A 297 12.31 22.55 -2.73
N GLY A 298 11.88 21.35 -3.14
CA GLY A 298 12.04 20.85 -4.52
C GLY A 298 13.48 20.52 -4.89
N LEU A 299 14.27 20.07 -3.92
CA LEU A 299 15.67 19.69 -4.07
C LEU A 299 15.85 18.18 -3.97
N ALA A 300 16.75 17.62 -4.77
CA ALA A 300 17.40 16.36 -4.45
C ALA A 300 18.89 16.62 -4.29
N VAL A 301 19.48 16.09 -3.22
CA VAL A 301 20.91 16.23 -2.94
C VAL A 301 21.50 14.88 -2.58
N GLN A 302 22.80 14.73 -2.80
CA GLN A 302 23.56 13.54 -2.44
C GLN A 302 24.93 13.94 -1.89
N ASP A 303 25.52 13.12 -1.03
CA ASP A 303 26.93 13.27 -0.68
C ASP A 303 27.78 13.19 -1.96
N LEU A 304 28.80 14.06 -2.07
CA LEU A 304 29.66 14.14 -3.23
C LEU A 304 30.51 12.87 -3.36
N SER A 305 30.10 11.97 -4.28
CA SER A 305 30.86 10.78 -4.64
C SER A 305 31.93 11.09 -5.69
N ALA A 306 32.88 10.16 -5.91
CA ALA A 306 33.91 10.32 -6.93
C ALA A 306 33.30 10.48 -8.34
N GLU A 307 32.21 9.77 -8.62
CA GLU A 307 31.49 9.82 -9.89
C GLU A 307 30.78 11.17 -10.09
N LEU A 308 30.18 11.72 -9.03
CA LEU A 308 29.53 13.04 -9.08
C LEU A 308 30.57 14.17 -9.14
N ALA A 309 31.70 14.03 -8.45
CA ALA A 309 32.80 14.97 -8.49
C ALA A 309 33.39 15.07 -9.91
N GLU A 310 33.50 13.96 -10.62
CA GLU A 310 33.91 13.98 -12.02
C GLU A 310 32.85 14.59 -12.93
N ARG A 311 31.58 14.22 -12.76
CA ARG A 311 30.45 14.71 -13.58
C ARG A 311 30.27 16.23 -13.50
N TYR A 312 30.39 16.81 -12.31
CA TYR A 312 30.15 18.23 -12.08
C TYR A 312 31.44 19.06 -11.98
N GLY A 313 32.62 18.46 -12.21
CA GLY A 313 33.90 19.17 -12.16
C GLY A 313 34.33 19.60 -10.74
N LEU A 314 33.88 18.88 -9.72
CA LEU A 314 34.11 19.13 -8.30
C LEU A 314 35.22 18.24 -7.72
N LYS A 315 36.25 17.91 -8.52
CA LYS A 315 37.38 17.06 -8.10
C LYS A 315 38.06 17.67 -6.87
N ASP A 316 38.42 16.81 -5.92
CA ASP A 316 39.05 17.16 -4.63
C ASP A 316 38.20 18.01 -3.65
N GLN A 317 36.89 18.12 -3.88
CA GLN A 317 35.97 18.75 -2.93
C GLN A 317 35.22 17.72 -2.09
N THR A 318 34.70 18.16 -0.94
CA THR A 318 33.84 17.35 -0.06
C THR A 318 32.62 18.16 0.31
N GLY A 319 31.43 17.57 0.22
CA GLY A 319 30.19 18.26 0.55
C GLY A 319 28.99 17.51 0.00
N VAL A 320 27.86 18.19 -0.05
CA VAL A 320 26.60 17.67 -0.55
C VAL A 320 26.28 18.36 -1.88
N VAL A 321 26.17 17.60 -2.96
CA VAL A 321 25.88 18.14 -4.29
C VAL A 321 24.38 18.09 -4.59
N ILE A 322 23.86 19.16 -5.17
CA ILE A 322 22.49 19.20 -5.69
C ILE A 322 22.44 18.38 -6.97
N THR A 323 21.74 17.25 -6.93
CA THR A 323 21.59 16.34 -8.08
C THR A 323 20.31 16.60 -8.87
N LYS A 324 19.36 17.34 -8.31
CA LYS A 324 18.16 17.79 -9.01
C LYS A 324 17.55 19.03 -8.37
N VAL A 325 17.06 19.93 -9.21
CA VAL A 325 16.17 21.04 -8.79
C VAL A 325 14.88 20.92 -9.59
N THR A 326 13.75 20.81 -8.89
CA THR A 326 12.43 20.73 -9.53
C THR A 326 12.05 22.11 -10.10
N PRO A 327 11.71 22.23 -11.39
CA PRO A 327 11.25 23.49 -11.97
C PRO A 327 10.04 24.06 -11.23
N GLY A 328 10.06 25.36 -10.92
CA GLY A 328 8.98 26.04 -10.19
C GLY A 328 8.97 25.81 -8.67
N SER A 329 10.02 25.20 -8.11
CA SER A 329 10.18 25.04 -6.65
C SER A 329 10.80 26.27 -5.98
N GLU A 330 10.68 26.37 -4.65
CA GLU A 330 11.32 27.44 -3.87
C GLU A 330 12.84 27.48 -4.09
N ALA A 331 13.49 26.33 -4.27
CA ALA A 331 14.90 26.26 -4.62
C ALA A 331 15.22 26.82 -6.01
N ALA A 332 14.35 26.57 -7.00
CA ALA A 332 14.49 27.14 -8.34
C ALA A 332 14.31 28.66 -8.32
N GLU A 333 13.35 29.18 -7.54
CA GLU A 333 13.12 30.61 -7.35
C GLU A 333 14.32 31.31 -6.68
N LYS A 334 14.98 30.62 -5.74
CA LYS A 334 16.22 31.09 -5.09
C LYS A 334 17.47 30.90 -5.95
N GLY A 335 17.34 30.41 -7.18
CA GLY A 335 18.43 30.30 -8.14
C GLY A 335 19.40 29.13 -7.89
N LEU A 336 19.02 28.15 -7.08
CA LEU A 336 19.78 26.91 -6.93
C LEU A 336 19.70 26.09 -8.21
N ARG A 337 20.79 25.40 -8.55
CA ARG A 337 20.90 24.60 -9.78
C ARG A 337 21.55 23.25 -9.51
N GLU A 338 21.26 22.30 -10.38
CA GLU A 338 21.97 21.02 -10.41
C GLU A 338 23.48 21.26 -10.57
N GLY A 339 24.28 20.49 -9.84
CA GLY A 339 25.75 20.60 -9.80
C GLY A 339 26.29 21.58 -8.77
N TYR A 340 25.44 22.32 -8.04
CA TYR A 340 25.90 23.16 -6.93
C TYR A 340 26.38 22.30 -5.77
N LEU A 341 27.53 22.65 -5.18
CA LEU A 341 28.07 22.03 -3.99
C LEU A 341 27.73 22.86 -2.75
N ILE A 342 27.20 22.20 -1.72
CA ILE A 342 26.90 22.72 -0.38
C ILE A 342 27.90 22.15 0.61
#